data_AF-A0AB39D2S6-F1
#
_entry.id   AF-A0AB39D2S6-F1
#
_cell.length_a   1.000
_cell.length_b   1.000
_cell.length_c   1.000
_cell.angle_alpha   90.00
_cell.angle_beta   90.00
_cell.angle_gamma   90.00
#
_symmetry.space_group_name_H-M   'P 1'
#
loop_
_entity.id
_entity.type
_entity.pdbx_description
1 polymer ?
#
loop_
_entity_poly.entity_id
_entity_poly.type
_entity_poly.pdbx_seq_one_letter_code
_entity_poly.pdbx_strand_id
1 'polypeptide(L)'
;MSSPRLPLPAAYIDPAFLACLSEAINTPELVRQHDRLYGSTLMSRATPIEQMVDRATGKTNDDMRAFVEFVHRCIYLTLPDEAIESLRQIKEPANV
;
A
#
# COMPACT_ATOMS: atom_id res chain seq x y z
N MET A 1 0.05 12.06 -23.40
CA MET A 1 1.40 12.37 -22.85
C MET A 1 1.61 11.37 -21.73
N SER A 2 2.78 10.72 -21.64
CA SER A 2 2.94 9.68 -20.61
C SER A 2 3.09 10.31 -19.23
N SER A 3 2.26 9.91 -18.26
CA SER A 3 2.31 10.48 -16.91
C SER A 3 3.52 9.88 -16.16
N PRO A 4 4.45 10.72 -15.65
CA PRO A 4 5.66 10.21 -15.02
C PRO A 4 5.32 9.47 -13.73
N ARG A 5 5.94 8.29 -13.52
CA ARG A 5 5.82 7.50 -12.29
C ARG A 5 7.15 7.49 -11.57
N LEU A 6 7.12 7.75 -10.26
CA LEU A 6 8.34 7.87 -9.46
C LEU A 6 8.82 6.50 -8.97
N PRO A 7 10.13 6.27 -8.85
CA PRO A 7 10.66 5.09 -8.18
C PRO A 7 10.27 5.09 -6.70
N LEU A 8 10.17 3.92 -6.08
CA LEU A 8 9.55 3.74 -4.75
C LEU A 8 9.99 4.77 -3.68
N PRO A 9 11.28 5.11 -3.48
CA PRO A 9 11.67 6.10 -2.47
C PRO A 9 11.07 7.49 -2.73
N ALA A 10 10.92 7.87 -4.00
CA ALA A 10 10.31 9.12 -4.42
C ALA A 10 8.78 8.99 -4.63
N ALA A 11 8.23 7.78 -4.71
CA ALA A 11 6.80 7.57 -4.86
C ALA A 11 6.02 8.05 -3.63
N TYR A 12 6.62 8.00 -2.43
CA TYR A 12 5.99 8.50 -1.19
C TYR A 12 5.62 9.98 -1.20
N ILE A 13 6.19 10.79 -2.10
CA ILE A 13 5.82 12.20 -2.27
C ILE A 13 4.83 12.43 -3.43
N ASP A 14 4.47 11.40 -4.18
CA ASP A 14 3.45 11.49 -5.24
C ASP A 14 2.05 11.29 -4.63
N PRO A 15 1.16 12.30 -4.70
CA PRO A 15 -0.22 12.18 -4.22
C PRO A 15 -0.97 11.00 -4.84
N ALA A 16 -0.69 10.66 -6.11
CA ALA A 16 -1.34 9.52 -6.76
C ALA A 16 -0.90 8.18 -6.16
N PHE A 17 0.37 8.05 -5.77
CA PHE A 17 0.83 6.83 -5.12
C PHE A 17 0.24 6.70 -3.73
N LEU A 18 0.16 7.79 -2.96
CA LEU A 18 -0.48 7.80 -1.64
C LEU A 18 -1.97 7.45 -1.72
N ALA A 19 -2.70 8.01 -2.68
CA ALA A 19 -4.11 7.67 -2.91
C ALA A 19 -4.27 6.20 -3.32
N CYS A 20 -3.43 5.70 -4.23
CA CYS A 20 -3.44 4.29 -4.64
C CYS A 20 -3.13 3.35 -3.47
N LEU A 21 -2.15 3.70 -2.63
CA LEU A 21 -1.77 2.92 -1.45
C LEU A 21 -2.87 2.93 -0.40
N SER A 22 -3.49 4.08 -0.16
CA SER A 22 -4.62 4.23 0.76
C SER A 22 -5.81 3.37 0.32
N GLU A 23 -6.15 3.37 -0.97
CA GLU A 23 -7.23 2.52 -1.47
C GLU A 23 -6.86 1.03 -1.38
N ALA A 24 -5.62 0.68 -1.72
CA ALA A 24 -5.14 -0.70 -1.69
C ALA A 24 -5.18 -1.30 -0.28
N ILE A 25 -4.75 -0.56 0.75
CA ILE A 25 -4.79 -1.04 2.14
C ILE A 25 -6.22 -1.12 2.67
N ASN A 26 -7.12 -0.25 2.21
CA ASN A 26 -8.53 -0.27 2.57
C ASN A 26 -9.35 -1.31 1.80
N THR A 27 -8.78 -1.98 0.80
CA THR A 27 -9.43 -3.05 0.03
C THR A 27 -9.15 -4.41 0.71
N PRO A 28 -10.08 -4.96 1.50
CA PRO A 28 -9.79 -6.09 2.40
C PRO A 28 -9.43 -7.37 1.62
N GLU A 29 -10.04 -7.58 0.46
CA GLU A 29 -9.76 -8.71 -0.42
C GLU A 29 -8.32 -8.68 -0.94
N LEU A 30 -7.80 -7.50 -1.27
CA LEU A 30 -6.44 -7.32 -1.77
C LEU A 30 -5.42 -7.66 -0.69
N VAL A 31 -5.59 -7.11 0.52
CA VAL A 31 -4.73 -7.37 1.67
C VAL A 31 -4.76 -8.87 2.03
N ARG A 32 -5.94 -9.51 1.99
CA ARG A 32 -6.06 -10.95 2.24
C ARG A 32 -5.33 -11.80 1.20
N GLN A 33 -5.40 -11.44 -0.08
CA GLN A 33 -4.65 -12.17 -1.11
C GLN A 33 -3.15 -11.93 -0.98
N HIS A 34 -2.71 -10.72 -0.60
CA HIS A 34 -1.32 -10.46 -0.30
C HIS A 34 -0.81 -11.32 0.86
N ASP A 35 -1.52 -11.34 1.99
CA ASP A 35 -1.22 -12.20 3.14
C ASP A 35 -1.10 -13.68 2.74
N ARG A 36 -2.04 -14.16 1.91
CA ARG A 36 -2.01 -15.54 1.40
C ARG A 36 -0.79 -15.83 0.51
N LEU A 37 -0.41 -14.90 -0.35
CA LEU A 37 0.66 -15.10 -1.33
C LEU A 37 2.06 -14.92 -0.73
N TYR A 38 2.22 -13.97 0.19
CA TYR A 38 3.52 -13.58 0.75
C TYR A 38 3.72 -14.02 2.20
N GLY A 39 2.72 -14.65 2.83
CA GLY A 39 2.78 -15.06 4.23
C GLY A 39 2.82 -13.88 5.21
N SER A 40 2.39 -12.69 4.78
CA SER A 40 2.23 -11.54 5.65
C SER A 40 1.01 -11.70 6.55
N THR A 41 0.95 -10.88 7.58
CA THR A 41 -0.06 -10.91 8.63
C THR A 41 -0.75 -9.56 8.80
N LEU A 42 -0.92 -8.81 7.70
CA LEU A 42 -1.50 -7.46 7.72
C LEU A 42 -3.00 -7.47 8.04
N MET A 43 -3.70 -8.49 7.56
CA MET A 43 -5.13 -8.73 7.80
C MET A 43 -5.36 -9.74 8.93
N SER A 44 -4.31 -10.44 9.35
CA SER A 44 -4.44 -11.56 10.29
C SER A 44 -4.83 -11.08 11.69
N ARG A 45 -5.83 -11.74 12.27
CA ARG A 45 -6.19 -11.59 13.68
C ARG A 45 -5.28 -12.48 14.52
N ALA A 46 -4.01 -12.12 14.59
CA ALA A 46 -3.07 -12.74 15.52
C ALA A 46 -3.56 -12.56 16.96
N THR A 47 -3.30 -13.55 17.81
CA THR A 47 -3.58 -13.46 19.25
C THR A 47 -2.80 -12.29 19.87
N PRO A 48 -3.22 -11.75 21.03
CA PRO A 48 -2.49 -10.65 21.67
C PRO A 48 -1.00 -10.97 21.91
N ILE A 49 -0.64 -12.23 22.19
CA ILE A 49 0.74 -12.66 22.38
C ILE A 49 1.51 -12.61 21.06
N GLU A 50 0.95 -13.15 19.97
CA GLU A 50 1.56 -13.10 18.65
C GLU A 50 1.75 -11.64 18.17
N GLN A 51 0.76 -10.77 18.38
CA GLN A 51 0.89 -9.34 18.07
C GLN A 51 2.02 -8.66 18.85
N MET A 52 2.22 -9.04 20.12
CA MET A 52 3.34 -8.54 20.91
C MET A 52 4.69 -9.01 20.33
N VAL A 53 4.78 -10.27 19.91
CA VAL A 53 5.98 -10.83 19.27
C VAL A 53 6.26 -10.15 17.94
N ASP A 54 5.25 -9.98 17.08
CA ASP A 54 5.37 -9.33 15.78
C ASP A 54 5.82 -7.88 15.92
N ARG A 55 5.29 -7.16 16.92
CA ARG A 55 5.71 -5.79 17.23
C ARG A 55 7.14 -5.74 17.77
N ALA A 56 7.51 -6.67 18.65
CA ALA A 56 8.85 -6.70 19.25
C ALA A 56 9.94 -7.09 18.23
N THR A 57 9.58 -7.95 17.26
CA THR A 57 10.48 -8.40 16.18
C THR A 57 10.52 -7.45 14.98
N GLY A 58 9.55 -6.54 14.88
CA GLY A 58 9.44 -5.62 13.74
C GLY A 58 8.75 -6.22 12.52
N LYS A 59 8.25 -7.46 12.61
CA LYS A 59 7.59 -8.17 11.51
C LYS A 59 6.45 -7.35 10.88
N THR A 60 5.66 -6.64 11.68
CA THR A 60 4.58 -5.78 11.15
C THR A 60 5.11 -4.69 10.22
N ASN A 61 6.27 -4.10 10.52
CA ASN A 61 6.88 -3.08 9.68
C ASN A 61 7.42 -3.66 8.37
N ASP A 62 7.99 -4.87 8.43
CA ASP A 62 8.51 -5.56 7.25
C ASP A 62 7.38 -6.04 6.34
N ASP A 63 6.30 -6.60 6.92
CA ASP A 63 5.08 -6.97 6.19
C ASP A 63 4.47 -5.74 5.50
N MET A 64 4.43 -4.59 6.19
CA MET A 64 3.94 -3.33 5.60
C MET A 64 4.86 -2.83 4.48
N ARG A 65 6.18 -2.91 4.66
CA ARG A 65 7.14 -2.52 3.61
C ARG A 65 6.96 -3.39 2.36
N ALA A 66 6.83 -4.70 2.53
CA ALA A 66 6.58 -5.63 1.43
C ALA A 66 5.26 -5.32 0.70
N PHE A 67 4.21 -4.97 1.44
CA PHE A 67 2.94 -4.57 0.84
C PHE A 67 3.05 -3.27 0.04
N VAL A 68 3.75 -2.26 0.55
CA VAL A 68 3.98 -1.01 -0.17
C VAL A 68 4.79 -1.23 -1.46
N GLU A 69 5.82 -2.08 -1.40
CA GLU A 69 6.59 -2.50 -2.58
C GLU A 69 5.71 -3.21 -3.62
N PHE A 70 4.84 -4.11 -3.16
CA PHE A 70 3.87 -4.80 -4.01
C PHE A 70 2.91 -3.82 -4.68
N VAL A 71 2.30 -2.90 -3.93
CA VAL A 71 1.36 -1.91 -4.47
C VAL A 71 2.05 -1.02 -5.50
N HIS A 72 3.27 -0.56 -5.23
CA HIS A 72 4.04 0.23 -6.19
C HIS A 72 4.24 -0.51 -7.50
N ARG A 73 4.78 -1.73 -7.42
CA ARG A 73 5.20 -2.51 -8.59
C ARG A 73 4.04 -3.09 -9.38
N CYS A 74 3.05 -3.65 -8.70
CA CYS A 74 2.00 -4.45 -9.31
C CYS A 74 0.72 -3.66 -9.60
N ILE A 75 0.54 -2.49 -8.96
CA ILE A 75 -0.67 -1.68 -9.13
C ILE A 75 -0.26 -0.34 -9.73
N TYR A 76 0.42 0.51 -8.97
CA TYR A 76 0.70 1.90 -9.35
C TYR A 76 1.49 2.03 -10.67
N LEU A 77 2.52 1.20 -10.89
CA LEU A 77 3.27 1.19 -12.15
C LEU A 77 2.47 0.70 -13.36
N THR A 78 1.38 -0.05 -13.14
CA THR A 78 0.57 -0.67 -14.19
C THR A 78 -0.73 0.08 -14.49
N LEU A 79 -1.12 1.03 -13.64
CA LEU A 79 -2.31 1.85 -13.85
C LEU A 79 -2.19 2.65 -15.16
N PRO A 80 -3.29 2.88 -15.88
CA PRO A 80 -3.29 3.75 -17.05
C PRO A 80 -3.00 5.21 -16.65
N ASP A 81 -2.48 5.99 -17.59
CA ASP A 81 -2.08 7.38 -17.35
C ASP A 81 -3.26 8.24 -16.88
N GLU A 82 -4.46 8.02 -17.44
CA GLU A 82 -5.68 8.71 -17.04
C GLU A 82 -6.05 8.45 -15.58
N ALA A 83 -5.79 7.23 -15.08
CA ALA A 83 -6.03 6.90 -13.67
C ALA A 83 -5.02 7.59 -12.76
N ILE A 84 -3.74 7.65 -13.14
CA ILE A 84 -2.70 8.36 -12.38
C ILE A 84 -3.03 9.85 -12.28
N GLU A 85 -3.43 10.47 -13.38
CA GLU A 85 -3.83 11.88 -13.40
C GLU A 85 -5.05 12.13 -12.54
N SER A 86 -6.04 11.24 -12.59
CA SER A 86 -7.23 11.31 -11.74
C SER A 86 -6.86 11.23 -10.26
N LEU A 87 -5.98 10.29 -9.87
CA LEU A 87 -5.53 10.12 -8.49
C LEU A 87 -4.75 11.34 -7.97
N ARG A 88 -4.00 12.06 -8.82
CA ARG A 88 -3.32 13.31 -8.42
C ARG A 88 -4.27 14.47 -8.16
N GLN A 89 -5.45 14.45 -8.79
CA GLN A 89 -6.47 15.48 -8.62
C GLN A 89 -7.35 15.25 -7.39
N ILE A 90 -7.28 14.05 -6.77
CA ILE A 90 -7.88 13.79 -5.47
C ILE A 90 -7.11 14.60 -4.43
N LYS A 91 -7.50 15.87 -4.26
CA LYS A 91 -7.22 16.61 -3.03
C LYS A 91 -7.83 15.81 -1.88
N GLU A 92 -7.06 15.60 -0.83
CA GLU A 92 -7.52 14.99 0.42
C GLU A 92 -8.91 15.52 0.80
N PRO A 93 -9.86 14.68 1.27
CA PRO A 93 -10.97 15.19 2.04
C PRO A 93 -10.39 15.92 3.26
N ALA A 94 -10.88 17.15 3.48
CA ALA A 94 -10.53 17.97 4.63
C ALA A 94 -10.53 17.12 5.91
N ASN A 95 -9.40 17.16 6.62
CA ASN A 95 -9.26 16.59 7.94
C ASN A 95 -10.38 17.09 8.87
N VAL A 96 -10.88 16.16 9.67
CA VAL A 96 -11.88 16.29 10.76
C VAL A 96 -11.59 17.48 11.67
#